data_AF-A0A7S1DI61-F1
#
_entry.id   AF-A0A7S1DI61-F1
#
_cell.length_a   1.000
_cell.length_b   1.000
_cell.length_c   1.000
_cell.angle_alpha   90.00
_cell.angle_beta   90.00
_cell.angle_gamma   90.00
#
_symmetry.space_group_name_H-M   'P 1'
#
loop_
_entity.id
_entity.type
_entity.pdbx_description
1 polymer ?
#
loop_
_entity_poly.entity_id
_entity_poly.type
_entity_poly.pdbx_seq_one_letter_code
_entity_poly.pdbx_strand_id
1 'polypeptide(L)'
;DCSTPQECSLETEHTKTYKSLDPTPYRHHDYGKPIKVTPSVVASARTHYAMTKVGLPNYFDSWEGYAAERQRFLTALLPAQGSAVVYGGDSHQSWAGVHEREGGVVVCAEYDCTSVTSTGHENFKPWLPPDLLAASRVEGITNVSQGGGLKQSLRYAETHSRGYTLVSLTHQRHTGRFVYVDTVASRQYRLSKCDEMTYSPSRSMRVTGSCPLNVQPKPYESGGMLHKELCGCAKGMCRH
;
A
#
# COMPACT_ATOMS: atom_id res chain seq x y z
N ASP A 1 -35.54 -0.21 -31.69
CA ASP A 1 -35.04 -0.53 -33.04
C ASP A 1 -33.74 0.20 -33.29
N CYS A 2 -32.66 -0.56 -33.43
CA CYS A 2 -31.38 -0.08 -33.97
C CYS A 2 -30.89 -1.17 -34.92
N SER A 3 -31.04 -0.91 -36.21
CA SER A 3 -30.94 -1.91 -37.27
C SER A 3 -29.59 -1.92 -38.00
N THR A 4 -28.57 -1.17 -37.53
CA THR A 4 -27.22 -1.18 -38.13
C THR A 4 -26.11 -0.92 -37.09
N PRO A 5 -24.93 -1.58 -37.19
CA PRO A 5 -23.89 -1.54 -36.15
C PRO A 5 -22.97 -0.31 -36.14
N GLN A 6 -23.33 0.81 -36.79
CA GLN A 6 -22.38 1.89 -37.10
C GLN A 6 -22.60 3.23 -36.40
N GLU A 7 -23.59 3.37 -35.51
CA GLU A 7 -23.84 4.63 -34.80
C GLU A 7 -23.84 4.46 -33.27
N CYS A 8 -22.72 3.97 -32.73
CA CYS A 8 -22.40 4.10 -31.31
C CYS A 8 -20.99 4.69 -31.16
N SER A 9 -20.73 5.84 -31.79
CA SER A 9 -19.58 6.66 -31.49
C SER A 9 -19.90 7.57 -30.29
N LEU A 10 -19.75 7.02 -29.08
CA LEU A 10 -19.52 7.86 -27.91
C LEU A 10 -18.04 8.27 -27.92
N GLU A 11 -17.67 9.16 -28.84
CA GLU A 11 -16.45 9.95 -28.71
C GLU A 11 -16.64 10.94 -27.56
N THR A 12 -16.33 10.48 -26.36
CA THR A 12 -15.93 11.38 -25.29
C THR A 12 -14.41 11.36 -25.28
N GLU A 13 -13.80 12.38 -25.89
CA GLU A 13 -12.38 12.68 -25.68
C GLU A 13 -12.16 12.95 -24.19
N HIS A 14 -11.83 11.89 -23.45
CA HIS A 14 -11.28 12.02 -22.12
C HIS A 14 -9.76 12.19 -22.25
N THR A 15 -9.31 13.41 -22.51
CA THR A 15 -7.91 13.79 -22.31
C THR A 15 -7.61 13.79 -20.81
N LYS A 16 -7.39 12.59 -20.24
CA LYS A 16 -6.70 12.47 -18.95
C LYS A 16 -5.21 12.60 -19.21
N THR A 17 -4.68 13.79 -19.02
CA THR A 17 -3.23 14.00 -18.89
C THR A 17 -2.79 13.30 -17.61
N TYR A 18 -2.28 12.06 -17.72
CA TYR A 18 -1.52 11.45 -16.63
C TYR A 18 -0.32 12.37 -16.38
N LYS A 19 -0.36 13.08 -15.26
CA LYS A 19 0.64 14.10 -14.90
C LYS A 19 2.05 13.51 -14.90
N SER A 20 2.88 13.98 -15.84
CA SER A 20 4.26 14.50 -15.69
C SER A 20 5.32 13.82 -14.82
N LEU A 21 5.13 12.62 -14.28
CA LEU A 21 6.20 11.89 -13.59
C LEU A 21 6.90 10.96 -14.57
N ASP A 22 8.21 11.11 -14.69
CA ASP A 22 9.06 10.18 -15.43
C ASP A 22 8.84 8.77 -14.85
N PRO A 23 8.39 7.78 -15.64
CA PRO A 23 8.16 6.42 -15.15
C PRO A 23 9.48 5.65 -14.95
N THR A 24 10.63 6.24 -15.30
CA THR A 24 11.96 5.63 -15.14
C THR A 24 12.29 5.10 -13.74
N PRO A 25 11.88 5.74 -12.62
CA PRO A 25 12.04 5.17 -11.28
C PRO A 25 11.26 3.86 -11.05
N TYR A 26 10.26 3.58 -11.89
CA TYR A 26 9.41 2.39 -11.85
C TYR A 26 9.68 1.43 -13.02
N ARG A 27 10.76 1.64 -13.78
CA ARG A 27 11.19 0.69 -14.81
C ARG A 27 11.74 -0.56 -14.14
N HIS A 28 10.89 -1.57 -14.07
CA HIS A 28 11.30 -2.92 -13.68
C HIS A 28 12.41 -3.43 -14.61
N HIS A 29 13.25 -4.33 -14.11
CA HIS A 29 14.26 -5.05 -14.90
C HIS A 29 13.65 -5.87 -16.05
N ASP A 30 12.33 -6.09 -16.03
CA ASP A 30 11.57 -6.78 -17.07
C ASP A 30 10.83 -5.84 -18.03
N TYR A 31 11.01 -4.52 -17.94
CA TYR A 31 10.39 -3.61 -18.88
C TYR A 31 10.82 -3.96 -20.32
N GLY A 32 9.85 -4.26 -21.19
CA GLY A 32 10.09 -4.72 -22.56
C GLY A 32 10.18 -6.25 -22.73
N LYS A 33 10.10 -7.04 -21.65
CA LYS A 33 9.99 -8.50 -21.78
C LYS A 33 8.59 -8.89 -22.30
N PRO A 34 8.49 -9.77 -23.31
CA PRO A 34 7.20 -10.25 -23.78
C PRO A 34 6.48 -11.04 -22.68
N ILE A 35 5.27 -10.60 -22.32
CA ILE A 35 4.37 -11.36 -21.46
C ILE A 35 3.37 -12.12 -22.31
N LYS A 36 3.04 -13.35 -21.92
CA LYS A 36 1.98 -14.12 -22.58
C LYS A 36 0.62 -13.57 -22.16
N VAL A 37 -0.01 -12.80 -23.04
CA VAL A 37 -1.37 -12.30 -22.85
C VAL A 37 -2.37 -13.31 -23.39
N THR A 38 -3.15 -13.93 -22.51
CA THR A 38 -4.23 -14.87 -22.91
C THR A 38 -5.56 -14.12 -23.08
N PRO A 39 -6.56 -14.69 -23.79
CA PRO A 39 -7.89 -14.10 -23.87
C PRO A 39 -8.53 -13.84 -22.49
N SER A 40 -8.26 -14.70 -21.50
CA SER A 40 -8.71 -14.51 -20.12
C SER A 40 -8.08 -13.28 -19.47
N VAL A 41 -6.79 -13.02 -19.71
CA VAL A 41 -6.12 -11.79 -19.24
C VAL A 41 -6.75 -10.55 -19.87
N VAL A 42 -7.00 -10.57 -21.18
CA VAL A 42 -7.66 -9.44 -21.88
C VAL A 42 -9.06 -9.20 -21.31
N ALA A 43 -9.85 -10.26 -21.10
CA ALA A 43 -11.18 -10.16 -20.52
C ALA A 43 -11.13 -9.57 -19.10
N SER A 44 -10.22 -10.07 -18.25
CA SER A 44 -10.04 -9.57 -16.88
C SER A 44 -9.64 -8.08 -16.85
N ALA A 45 -8.70 -7.68 -17.71
CA ALA A 45 -8.28 -6.28 -17.82
C ALA A 45 -9.43 -5.36 -18.28
N ARG A 46 -10.23 -5.82 -19.25
CA ARG A 46 -11.42 -5.08 -19.71
C ARG A 46 -12.48 -4.95 -18.62
N THR A 47 -12.73 -6.00 -17.84
CA THR A 47 -13.67 -5.96 -16.71
C THR A 47 -13.23 -4.94 -15.67
N HIS A 48 -11.96 -4.97 -15.23
CA HIS A 48 -11.45 -3.98 -14.28
C HIS A 48 -11.55 -2.56 -14.83
N TYR A 49 -11.17 -2.33 -16.10
CA TYR A 49 -11.31 -1.03 -16.74
C TYR A 49 -12.78 -0.55 -16.76
N ALA A 50 -13.73 -1.41 -17.12
CA ALA A 50 -15.15 -1.08 -17.11
C ALA A 50 -15.66 -0.76 -15.70
N MET A 51 -15.25 -1.50 -14.67
CA MET A 51 -15.57 -1.21 -13.27
C MET A 51 -15.12 0.20 -12.86
N THR A 52 -13.91 0.61 -13.26
CA THR A 52 -13.43 1.97 -12.98
C THR A 52 -14.29 3.06 -13.62
N LYS A 53 -14.91 2.78 -14.79
CA LYS A 53 -15.75 3.75 -15.50
C LYS A 53 -17.08 4.01 -14.81
N VAL A 54 -17.57 3.01 -14.07
CA VAL A 54 -18.82 3.12 -13.29
C VAL A 54 -18.55 3.37 -11.80
N GLY A 55 -17.30 3.63 -11.41
CA GLY A 55 -16.92 3.94 -10.04
C GLY A 55 -17.00 2.77 -9.06
N LEU A 56 -17.00 1.53 -9.56
CA LEU A 56 -16.94 0.35 -8.70
C LEU A 56 -15.52 0.13 -8.17
N PRO A 57 -15.37 -0.25 -6.89
CA PRO A 57 -14.07 -0.54 -6.31
C PRO A 57 -13.47 -1.80 -6.94
N ASN A 58 -12.13 -1.88 -6.94
CA ASN A 58 -11.44 -3.05 -7.49
C ASN A 58 -11.46 -4.24 -6.51
N TYR A 59 -11.66 -3.97 -5.22
CA TYR A 59 -11.68 -5.00 -4.18
C TYR A 59 -12.77 -4.75 -3.14
N PHE A 60 -13.87 -5.50 -3.23
CA PHE A 60 -15.03 -5.36 -2.36
C PHE A 60 -14.79 -5.85 -0.92
N ASP A 61 -13.78 -6.70 -0.72
CA ASP A 61 -13.38 -7.20 0.61
C ASP A 61 -12.34 -6.27 1.30
N SER A 62 -12.09 -5.09 0.71
CA SER A 62 -11.29 -4.03 1.34
C SER A 62 -12.19 -2.88 1.80
N TRP A 63 -11.59 -1.89 2.46
CA TRP A 63 -12.24 -0.63 2.80
C TRP A 63 -12.86 0.11 1.60
N GLU A 64 -12.46 -0.20 0.37
CA GLU A 64 -13.09 0.32 -0.86
C GLU A 64 -14.53 -0.20 -1.05
N GLY A 65 -14.87 -1.39 -0.54
CA GLY A 65 -16.22 -1.97 -0.60
C GLY A 65 -17.20 -1.39 0.44
N TYR A 66 -16.70 -0.68 1.45
CA TYR A 66 -17.46 -0.19 2.61
C TYR A 66 -17.35 1.33 2.75
N ALA A 67 -17.70 2.06 1.69
CA ALA A 67 -17.47 3.51 1.61
C ALA A 67 -18.15 4.31 2.74
N ALA A 68 -19.38 3.93 3.13
CA ALA A 68 -20.11 4.61 4.19
C ALA A 68 -19.45 4.40 5.57
N GLU A 69 -19.03 3.18 5.87
CA GLU A 69 -18.33 2.80 7.10
C GLU A 69 -16.98 3.51 7.18
N ARG A 70 -16.22 3.50 6.07
CA ARG A 70 -14.94 4.21 5.97
C ARG A 70 -15.11 5.70 6.21
N GLN A 71 -16.12 6.33 5.61
CA GLN A 71 -16.37 7.76 5.81
C GLN A 71 -16.70 8.08 7.28
N ARG A 72 -17.52 7.24 7.93
CA ARG A 72 -17.83 7.39 9.36
C ARG A 72 -16.57 7.25 10.22
N PHE A 73 -15.75 6.23 9.95
CA PHE A 73 -14.50 5.98 10.67
C PHE A 73 -13.51 7.16 10.51
N LEU A 74 -13.21 7.57 9.27
CA LEU A 74 -12.28 8.68 9.02
C LEU A 74 -12.80 9.99 9.60
N THR A 75 -14.11 10.23 9.57
CA THR A 75 -14.71 11.41 10.21
C THR A 75 -14.54 11.39 11.73
N ALA A 76 -14.65 10.22 12.36
CA ALA A 76 -14.43 10.08 13.80
C ALA A 76 -12.96 10.34 14.22
N LEU A 77 -12.00 10.24 13.30
CA LEU A 77 -10.58 10.50 13.56
C LEU A 77 -10.20 11.99 13.50
N LEU A 78 -11.05 12.87 12.97
CA LEU A 78 -10.72 14.30 12.82
C LEU A 78 -10.28 15.02 14.10
N PRO A 79 -10.88 14.75 15.29
CA PRO A 79 -10.43 15.39 16.52
C PRO A 79 -8.95 15.11 16.86
N ALA A 80 -8.37 14.02 16.32
CA ALA A 80 -6.96 13.70 16.47
C ALA A 80 -6.03 14.59 15.63
N GLN A 81 -6.58 15.46 14.76
CA GLN A 81 -5.84 16.47 13.99
C GLN A 81 -4.64 15.87 13.24
N GLY A 82 -4.87 14.77 12.52
CA GLY A 82 -3.83 14.09 11.75
C GLY A 82 -2.91 13.19 12.58
N SER A 83 -3.03 13.15 13.92
CA SER A 83 -2.14 12.34 14.77
C SER A 83 -2.51 10.86 14.80
N ALA A 84 -3.67 10.48 14.28
CA ALA A 84 -4.08 9.09 14.17
C ALA A 84 -3.22 8.34 13.13
N VAL A 85 -2.90 7.08 13.44
CA VAL A 85 -2.21 6.15 12.55
C VAL A 85 -3.05 4.88 12.46
N VAL A 86 -3.33 4.45 11.22
CA VAL A 86 -4.04 3.21 10.91
C VAL A 86 -3.04 2.18 10.39
N TYR A 87 -3.14 0.94 10.86
CA TYR A 87 -2.35 -0.17 10.34
C TYR A 87 -3.25 -1.17 9.65
N GLY A 88 -2.83 -1.58 8.46
CA GLY A 88 -3.48 -2.59 7.65
C GLY A 88 -2.59 -3.81 7.40
N GLY A 89 -3.19 -4.80 6.76
CA GLY A 89 -2.60 -6.05 6.33
C GLY A 89 -3.57 -6.73 5.36
N ASP A 90 -3.55 -8.06 5.27
CA ASP A 90 -4.37 -8.88 4.37
C ASP A 90 -4.05 -8.70 2.86
N SER A 91 -3.71 -7.50 2.42
CA SER A 91 -3.42 -7.18 1.02
C SER A 91 -2.21 -7.93 0.43
N HIS A 92 -1.38 -8.53 1.29
CA HIS A 92 -0.09 -9.17 0.97
C HIS A 92 0.86 -8.22 0.23
N GLN A 93 0.74 -6.92 0.51
CA GLN A 93 1.55 -5.87 -0.09
C GLN A 93 1.88 -4.85 0.99
N SER A 94 2.90 -4.03 0.73
CA SER A 94 3.22 -2.93 1.61
C SER A 94 2.91 -1.61 0.95
N TRP A 95 2.29 -0.70 1.69
CA TRP A 95 2.07 0.65 1.22
C TRP A 95 1.93 1.60 2.40
N ALA A 96 2.21 2.87 2.15
CA ALA A 96 2.04 3.90 3.15
C ALA A 96 1.45 5.15 2.50
N GLY A 97 0.58 5.82 3.24
CA GLY A 97 -0.13 7.00 2.78
C GLY A 97 -0.71 7.83 3.91
N VAL A 98 -1.50 8.82 3.51
CA VAL A 98 -2.35 9.58 4.41
C VAL A 98 -3.77 9.65 3.84
N HIS A 99 -4.77 9.67 4.71
CA HIS A 99 -6.11 10.10 4.33
C HIS A 99 -6.21 11.60 4.58
N GLU A 100 -6.77 12.31 3.61
CA GLU A 100 -6.89 13.77 3.63
C GLU A 100 -8.32 14.17 3.28
N ARG A 101 -8.79 15.28 3.85
CA ARG A 101 -9.98 15.98 3.36
C ARG A 101 -9.63 16.92 2.19
N GLU A 102 -10.65 17.41 1.51
CA GLU A 102 -10.55 18.58 0.65
C GLU A 102 -9.78 19.71 1.35
N GLY A 103 -8.96 20.44 0.59
CA GLY A 103 -8.04 21.44 1.14
C GLY A 103 -6.75 20.88 1.74
N GLY A 104 -6.54 19.55 1.74
CA GLY A 104 -5.28 18.92 2.13
C GLY A 104 -5.12 18.70 3.64
N VAL A 105 -6.21 18.79 4.41
CA VAL A 105 -6.19 18.52 5.85
C VAL A 105 -6.02 17.02 6.08
N VAL A 106 -4.90 16.63 6.67
CA VAL A 106 -4.61 15.23 6.99
C VAL A 106 -5.52 14.75 8.14
N VAL A 107 -6.19 13.62 7.91
CA VAL A 107 -7.05 12.93 8.88
C VAL A 107 -6.23 11.93 9.70
N CYS A 108 -5.50 11.06 9.02
CA CYS A 108 -4.63 10.06 9.61
C CYS A 108 -3.55 9.61 8.62
N ALA A 109 -2.45 9.05 9.14
CA ALA A 109 -1.53 8.26 8.34
C ALA A 109 -1.97 6.80 8.31
N GLU A 110 -1.58 6.08 7.26
CA GLU A 110 -1.91 4.68 7.10
C GLU A 110 -0.71 3.89 6.57
N TYR A 111 -0.50 2.71 7.15
CA TYR A 111 0.59 1.80 6.83
C TYR A 111 0.05 0.38 6.72
N ASP A 112 0.21 -0.24 5.58
CA ASP A 112 -0.23 -1.63 5.35
C ASP A 112 1.00 -2.52 5.24
N CYS A 113 1.00 -3.61 6.01
CA CYS A 113 2.10 -4.55 6.05
C CYS A 113 1.91 -5.66 5.00
N THR A 114 3.01 -6.05 4.36
CA THR A 114 3.01 -7.26 3.53
C THR A 114 2.74 -8.51 4.38
N SER A 115 2.50 -9.62 3.70
CA SER A 115 2.40 -10.94 4.31
C SER A 115 3.77 -11.48 4.74
N VAL A 116 3.75 -12.35 5.75
CA VAL A 116 4.94 -13.10 6.17
C VAL A 116 5.32 -14.13 5.10
N THR A 117 4.35 -14.88 4.57
CA THR A 117 4.60 -15.97 3.60
C THR A 117 3.61 -16.03 2.44
N SER A 118 2.36 -15.59 2.64
CA SER A 118 1.31 -15.67 1.62
C SER A 118 1.63 -14.88 0.36
N THR A 119 1.27 -15.40 -0.82
CA THR A 119 1.53 -14.73 -2.09
C THR A 119 0.47 -13.67 -2.39
N GLY A 120 0.85 -12.61 -3.09
CA GLY A 120 0.03 -11.44 -3.39
C GLY A 120 -0.34 -11.37 -4.86
N HIS A 121 -0.53 -10.14 -5.34
CA HIS A 121 -0.96 -9.88 -6.72
C HIS A 121 -0.05 -10.45 -7.79
N GLU A 122 1.24 -10.67 -7.50
CA GLU A 122 2.17 -11.26 -8.45
C GLU A 122 1.76 -12.67 -8.91
N ASN A 123 1.06 -13.44 -8.05
CA ASN A 123 0.57 -14.76 -8.40
C ASN A 123 -0.79 -14.73 -9.09
N PHE A 124 -1.66 -13.79 -8.71
CA PHE A 124 -3.00 -13.68 -9.30
C PHE A 124 -3.03 -12.87 -10.60
N LYS A 125 -2.04 -11.98 -10.79
CA LYS A 125 -1.88 -11.10 -11.95
C LYS A 125 -0.43 -11.16 -12.47
N PRO A 126 0.09 -12.35 -12.86
CA PRO A 126 1.48 -12.51 -13.30
C PRO A 126 1.81 -11.73 -14.57
N TRP A 127 0.79 -11.28 -15.29
CA TRP A 127 0.91 -10.44 -16.48
C TRP A 127 1.11 -8.94 -16.16
N LEU A 128 0.93 -8.53 -14.89
CA LEU A 128 1.12 -7.15 -14.47
C LEU A 128 2.43 -7.03 -13.69
N PRO A 129 3.47 -6.36 -14.23
CA PRO A 129 4.73 -6.18 -13.52
C PRO A 129 4.52 -5.51 -12.16
N PRO A 130 5.15 -6.01 -11.07
CA PRO A 130 4.94 -5.47 -9.73
C PRO A 130 5.22 -3.98 -9.60
N ASP A 131 6.32 -3.48 -10.19
CA ASP A 131 6.67 -2.06 -10.13
C ASP A 131 5.62 -1.18 -10.80
N LEU A 132 5.04 -1.64 -11.92
CA LEU A 132 3.96 -0.93 -12.59
C LEU A 132 2.70 -0.91 -11.71
N LEU A 133 2.39 -2.02 -11.03
CA LEU A 133 1.30 -2.06 -10.06
C LEU A 133 1.58 -1.10 -8.89
N ALA A 134 2.80 -1.08 -8.35
CA ALA A 134 3.19 -0.19 -7.25
C ALA A 134 3.06 1.28 -7.67
N ALA A 135 3.58 1.64 -8.84
CA ALA A 135 3.45 2.97 -9.43
C ALA A 135 1.98 3.35 -9.64
N SER A 136 1.17 2.44 -10.20
CA SER A 136 -0.26 2.67 -10.39
C SER A 136 -1.00 2.85 -9.06
N ARG A 137 -0.52 2.22 -7.98
CA ARG A 137 -1.09 2.40 -6.64
C ARG A 137 -0.77 3.79 -6.11
N VAL A 138 0.49 4.20 -6.18
CA VAL A 138 0.92 5.53 -5.74
C VAL A 138 0.26 6.64 -6.58
N GLU A 139 0.20 6.53 -7.90
CA GLU A 139 -0.38 7.57 -8.76
C GLU A 139 -1.91 7.52 -8.83
N GLY A 140 -2.44 6.31 -9.01
CA GLY A 140 -3.86 6.07 -9.27
C GLY A 140 -4.73 6.23 -8.04
N ILE A 141 -4.29 5.79 -6.86
CA ILE A 141 -5.07 5.96 -5.63
C ILE A 141 -4.97 7.41 -5.12
N THR A 142 -3.81 8.05 -5.26
CA THR A 142 -3.52 9.40 -4.71
C THR A 142 -4.47 10.51 -5.18
N ASN A 143 -5.24 10.27 -6.25
CA ASN A 143 -6.12 11.27 -6.86
C ASN A 143 -7.59 10.85 -6.96
N VAL A 144 -7.99 9.72 -6.36
CA VAL A 144 -9.38 9.27 -6.40
C VAL A 144 -10.10 9.73 -5.13
N SER A 145 -11.09 10.60 -5.30
CA SER A 145 -12.05 10.92 -4.23
C SER A 145 -12.82 9.66 -3.86
N GLN A 146 -12.89 9.38 -2.56
CA GLN A 146 -13.50 8.18 -2.00
C GLN A 146 -14.89 8.47 -1.44
N GLY A 147 -15.51 9.56 -1.90
CA GLY A 147 -16.76 10.09 -1.37
C GLY A 147 -16.56 10.96 -0.12
N GLY A 148 -17.54 11.81 0.17
CA GLY A 148 -17.55 12.61 1.40
C GLY A 148 -16.41 13.62 1.55
N GLY A 149 -15.81 14.07 0.44
CA GLY A 149 -14.68 15.00 0.43
C GLY A 149 -13.37 14.40 0.99
N LEU A 150 -13.27 13.07 1.07
CA LEU A 150 -12.08 12.35 1.53
C LEU A 150 -11.32 11.76 0.35
N LYS A 151 -9.99 11.82 0.42
CA LYS A 151 -9.07 11.19 -0.53
C LYS A 151 -7.98 10.45 0.23
N GLN A 152 -7.42 9.43 -0.41
CA GLN A 152 -6.23 8.75 0.09
C GLN A 152 -5.05 9.16 -0.79
N SER A 153 -3.95 9.53 -0.15
CA SER A 153 -2.72 10.03 -0.77
C SER A 153 -1.59 9.07 -0.43
N LEU A 154 -1.33 8.09 -1.29
CA LEU A 154 -0.22 7.16 -1.11
C LEU A 154 1.12 7.85 -1.43
N ARG A 155 2.18 7.40 -0.77
CA ARG A 155 3.56 7.85 -1.02
C ARG A 155 4.52 6.69 -1.27
N TYR A 156 4.11 5.48 -0.90
CA TYR A 156 4.92 4.29 -1.03
C TYR A 156 4.02 3.09 -1.34
N ALA A 157 4.50 2.21 -2.21
CA ALA A 157 3.93 0.89 -2.45
C ALA A 157 5.05 -0.09 -2.84
N GLU A 158 4.95 -1.31 -2.37
CA GLU A 158 5.76 -2.48 -2.72
C GLU A 158 4.81 -3.67 -2.80
N THR A 159 4.72 -4.27 -3.98
CA THR A 159 3.57 -5.11 -4.35
C THR A 159 3.90 -6.59 -4.49
N HIS A 160 5.17 -6.95 -4.28
CA HIS A 160 5.71 -8.29 -4.52
C HIS A 160 6.38 -8.91 -3.29
N SER A 161 7.16 -8.12 -2.56
CA SER A 161 8.08 -8.65 -1.55
C SER A 161 7.37 -9.10 -0.26
N ARG A 162 7.91 -10.14 0.39
CA ARG A 162 7.42 -10.69 1.68
C ARG A 162 8.27 -10.22 2.84
N GLY A 163 7.69 -10.15 4.02
CA GLY A 163 8.39 -9.69 5.21
C GLY A 163 7.47 -9.18 6.31
N TYR A 164 7.89 -8.11 6.98
CA TYR A 164 7.19 -7.54 8.13
C TYR A 164 7.49 -6.04 8.28
N THR A 165 6.66 -5.34 9.05
CA THR A 165 6.86 -3.92 9.36
C THR A 165 7.32 -3.74 10.80
N LEU A 166 8.43 -3.02 11.00
CA LEU A 166 8.84 -2.52 12.31
C LEU A 166 8.30 -1.11 12.51
N VAL A 167 7.59 -0.92 13.62
CA VAL A 167 6.99 0.37 13.98
C VAL A 167 7.77 0.99 15.12
N SER A 168 8.18 2.25 14.94
CA SER A 168 8.71 3.10 15.99
C SER A 168 7.81 4.32 16.14
N LEU A 169 7.20 4.46 17.32
CA LEU A 169 6.28 5.54 17.64
C LEU A 169 6.85 6.40 18.78
N THR A 170 6.84 7.71 18.57
CA THR A 170 7.19 8.74 19.54
C THR A 170 6.08 9.80 19.56
N HIS A 171 6.09 10.69 20.54
CA HIS A 171 5.10 11.77 20.61
C HIS A 171 5.09 12.68 19.37
N GLN A 172 6.21 12.82 18.66
CA GLN A 172 6.32 13.72 17.51
C GLN A 172 6.32 13.00 16.15
N ARG A 173 6.53 11.68 16.15
CA ARG A 173 6.88 10.94 14.93
C ARG A 173 6.45 9.50 14.98
N HIS A 174 5.88 9.05 13.87
CA HIS A 174 5.66 7.66 13.55
C HIS A 174 6.62 7.24 12.42
N THR A 175 7.31 6.12 12.59
CA THR A 175 8.20 5.55 11.57
C THR A 175 7.85 4.09 11.35
N GLY A 176 7.46 3.74 10.13
CA GLY A 176 7.27 2.37 9.68
C GLY A 176 8.43 1.94 8.78
N ARG A 177 9.13 0.87 9.15
CA ARG A 177 10.16 0.22 8.33
C ARG A 177 9.61 -1.08 7.76
N PHE A 178 9.45 -1.13 6.45
CA PHE A 178 9.09 -2.35 5.75
C PHE A 178 10.35 -3.15 5.49
N VAL A 179 10.49 -4.29 6.15
CA VAL A 179 11.65 -5.18 6.07
C VAL A 179 11.25 -6.39 5.24
N TYR A 180 12.01 -6.66 4.18
CA TYR A 180 11.73 -7.74 3.24
C TYR A 180 12.82 -8.80 3.23
N VAL A 181 12.41 -10.03 2.90
CA VAL A 181 13.31 -11.19 2.77
C VAL A 181 13.44 -11.62 1.31
N ASP A 182 14.53 -12.32 0.98
CA ASP A 182 14.79 -12.84 -0.36
C ASP A 182 13.97 -14.10 -0.70
N THR A 183 13.63 -14.91 0.31
CA THR A 183 12.81 -16.11 0.15
C THR A 183 12.01 -16.44 1.40
N VAL A 184 10.83 -17.03 1.18
CA VAL A 184 9.97 -17.64 2.22
C VAL A 184 9.89 -19.16 2.10
N ALA A 185 10.53 -19.73 1.07
CA ALA A 185 10.52 -21.17 0.81
C ALA A 185 11.62 -21.93 1.58
N SER A 186 12.54 -21.21 2.22
CA SER A 186 13.67 -21.76 2.98
C SER A 186 13.73 -21.16 4.37
N ARG A 187 14.19 -21.95 5.34
CA ARG A 187 14.53 -21.45 6.68
C ARG A 187 15.78 -20.58 6.69
N GLN A 188 16.63 -20.73 5.68
CA GLN A 188 17.77 -19.86 5.43
C GLN A 188 17.32 -18.79 4.44
N TYR A 189 17.12 -17.58 4.94
CA TYR A 189 16.76 -16.40 4.17
C TYR A 189 17.62 -15.21 4.63
N ARG A 190 17.68 -14.18 3.80
CA ARG A 190 18.41 -12.93 4.07
C ARG A 190 17.47 -11.75 3.92
N LEU A 191 17.82 -10.63 4.54
CA LEU A 191 17.16 -9.37 4.23
C LEU A 191 17.49 -8.98 2.78
N SER A 192 16.46 -8.75 1.98
CA SER A 192 16.60 -8.35 0.58
C SER A 192 16.53 -6.84 0.42
N LYS A 193 15.62 -6.19 1.17
CA LYS A 193 15.32 -4.77 1.06
C LYS A 193 14.77 -4.26 2.40
N CYS A 194 15.00 -2.99 2.69
CA CYS A 194 14.30 -2.28 3.75
C CYS A 194 13.96 -0.87 3.32
N ASP A 195 12.69 -0.50 3.40
CA ASP A 195 12.21 0.84 3.07
C ASP A 195 11.60 1.51 4.32
N GLU A 196 11.91 2.78 4.56
CA GLU A 196 11.45 3.53 5.74
C GLU A 196 10.53 4.71 5.37
N MET A 197 9.36 4.74 6.01
CA MET A 197 8.33 5.76 5.85
C MET A 197 8.09 6.45 7.18
N THR A 198 8.35 7.76 7.20
CA THR A 198 8.20 8.57 8.41
C THR A 198 7.06 9.58 8.26
N TYR A 199 6.19 9.61 9.25
CA TYR A 199 5.10 10.56 9.38
C TYR A 199 5.26 11.42 10.63
N SER A 200 4.97 12.70 10.50
CA SER A 200 4.86 13.64 11.62
C SER A 200 3.69 14.58 11.35
N PRO A 201 2.71 14.70 12.27
CA PRO A 201 1.54 15.56 12.06
C PRO A 201 1.91 17.02 11.74
N SER A 202 3.04 17.48 12.28
CA SER A 202 3.56 18.85 12.05
C SER A 202 4.32 19.05 10.74
N ARG A 203 4.68 17.99 9.99
CA ARG A 203 5.58 18.08 8.82
C ARG A 203 5.21 17.16 7.64
N SER A 204 3.97 16.66 7.62
CA SER A 204 3.43 15.72 6.64
C SER A 204 4.23 14.40 6.47
N MET A 205 3.74 13.47 5.64
CA MET A 205 4.40 12.17 5.44
C MET A 205 5.53 12.26 4.42
N ARG A 206 6.68 11.64 4.73
CA ARG A 206 7.85 11.58 3.86
C ARG A 206 8.37 10.16 3.73
N VAL A 207 8.73 9.80 2.50
CA VAL A 207 9.58 8.65 2.20
C VAL A 207 11.00 9.03 2.62
N THR A 208 11.55 8.37 3.64
CA THR A 208 12.89 8.72 4.18
C THR A 208 14.02 7.91 3.57
N GLY A 209 13.70 6.92 2.72
CA GLY A 209 14.66 6.15 1.93
C GLY A 209 14.84 4.72 2.44
N SER A 210 15.92 4.06 2.01
CA SER A 210 16.26 2.71 2.45
C SER A 210 16.80 2.72 3.89
N CYS A 211 16.29 1.82 4.72
CA CYS A 211 16.79 1.67 6.09
C CYS A 211 18.04 0.75 6.10
N PRO A 212 18.97 0.92 7.07
CA PRO A 212 20.13 0.03 7.17
C PRO A 212 19.70 -1.43 7.33
N LEU A 213 20.17 -2.33 6.45
CA LEU A 213 19.92 -3.78 6.51
C LEU A 213 20.59 -4.49 7.72
N ASN A 214 21.08 -3.73 8.70
CA ASN A 214 21.66 -4.27 9.93
C ASN A 214 20.61 -4.74 10.95
N VAL A 215 19.32 -4.70 10.60
CA VAL A 215 18.27 -5.36 11.38
C VAL A 215 18.28 -6.86 11.06
N GLN A 216 19.30 -7.57 11.52
CA GLN A 216 19.29 -9.03 11.36
C GLN A 216 18.13 -9.62 12.19
N PRO A 217 17.16 -10.32 11.60
CA PRO A 217 16.26 -11.15 12.39
C PRO A 217 17.12 -12.16 13.14
N LYS A 218 17.06 -12.19 14.47
CA LYS A 218 17.74 -13.24 15.26
C LYS A 218 17.30 -14.59 14.67
N PRO A 219 18.23 -15.51 14.33
CA PRO A 219 17.84 -16.84 13.87
C PRO A 219 16.91 -17.47 14.91
N TYR A 220 15.85 -18.12 14.44
CA TYR A 220 14.98 -18.89 15.30
C TYR A 220 15.78 -20.07 15.86
N GLU A 221 16.33 -19.91 17.07
CA GLU A 221 16.93 -21.01 17.81
C GLU A 221 15.79 -21.90 18.32
N SER A 222 15.63 -23.04 17.66
CA SER A 222 14.71 -24.08 18.09
C SER A 222 15.22 -24.68 19.40
N GLY A 223 14.76 -24.14 20.54
CA GLY A 223 14.99 -24.74 21.84
C GLY A 223 15.23 -23.71 22.95
N GLY A 224 14.16 -23.12 23.47
CA GLY A 224 14.23 -22.30 24.69
C GLY A 224 12.99 -21.44 24.85
N MET A 225 12.25 -21.66 25.94
CA MET A 225 11.02 -20.97 26.32
C MET A 225 10.96 -19.49 25.91
N LEU A 226 9.90 -19.14 25.16
CA LEU A 226 9.40 -17.78 25.04
C LEU A 226 8.89 -17.32 26.41
N HIS A 227 9.79 -16.83 27.25
CA HIS A 227 9.46 -15.99 28.38
C HIS A 227 10.66 -15.11 28.70
N LYS A 228 10.44 -13.79 28.63
CA LYS A 228 11.35 -12.69 28.99
C LYS A 228 12.26 -12.19 27.88
N GLU A 229 11.69 -11.48 26.90
CA GLU A 229 12.36 -10.28 26.35
C GLU A 229 11.40 -9.25 25.71
N LEU A 230 10.08 -9.44 25.80
CA LEU A 230 9.06 -8.42 25.44
C LEU A 230 8.55 -7.60 26.65
N CYS A 231 9.26 -7.60 27.78
CA CYS A 231 8.86 -6.84 28.97
C CYS A 231 10.08 -6.24 29.71
N GLY A 232 10.97 -5.61 28.95
CA GLY A 232 12.22 -5.01 29.43
C GLY A 232 12.22 -3.48 29.45
N CYS A 233 11.12 -2.83 29.84
CA CYS A 233 11.13 -1.40 30.20
C CYS A 233 9.94 -1.04 31.13
N ALA A 234 9.84 -1.73 32.27
CA ALA A 234 8.93 -1.38 33.36
C ALA A 234 9.44 -1.91 34.71
N LYS A 235 10.71 -1.68 35.03
CA LYS A 235 11.24 -1.85 36.40
C LYS A 235 12.22 -0.72 36.71
N GLY A 236 11.67 0.42 37.11
CA GLY A 236 12.44 1.55 37.58
C GLY A 236 11.55 2.78 37.75
N MET A 237 10.70 2.77 38.78
CA MET A 237 10.23 3.91 39.59
C MET A 237 8.84 3.65 40.17
N CYS A 238 8.81 2.82 41.21
CA CYS A 238 7.90 2.98 42.34
C CYS A 238 8.75 2.84 43.60
N ARG A 239 9.08 3.96 44.24
CA ARG A 239 9.45 4.13 45.67
C ARG A 239 9.77 5.62 45.94
N HIS A 240 8.74 6.41 46.19
CA HIS A 240 8.45 7.14 47.43
C HIS A 240 7.29 8.10 47.20
#